data_AF-A0A3C0NLD3-F1
#
_entry.id   AF-A0A3C0NLD3-F1
#
_cell.length_a   1.000
_cell.length_b   1.000
_cell.length_c   1.000
_cell.angle_alpha   90.00
_cell.angle_beta   90.00
_cell.angle_gamma   90.00
#
_symmetry.space_group_name_H-M   'P 1'
#
loop_
_entity.id
_entity.type
_entity.pdbx_description
1 polymer ?
#
loop_
_entity_poly.entity_id
_entity_poly.type
_entity_poly.pdbx_seq_one_letter_code
_entity_poly.pdbx_strand_id
1 'polypeptide(L)'
;MKTVEIYTDGACSGNPGPGGWGAILRYAGHEKELSGAESMTTNNRMELLGVITALEALREPCVVELYSDSKYVIDALDKGWAVKWKKNGWKKPDK
;
A
#
# COMPACT_ATOMS: atom_id res chain seq x y z
N MET A 1 -17.62 6.63 -13.79
CA MET A 1 -16.83 6.19 -12.62
C MET A 1 -15.65 7.14 -12.49
N LYS A 2 -15.31 7.60 -11.28
CA LYS A 2 -14.17 8.52 -11.10
C LYS A 2 -12.85 7.77 -11.28
N THR A 3 -11.87 8.42 -11.88
CA THR A 3 -10.47 7.92 -11.94
C THR A 3 -9.63 8.72 -10.96
N VAL A 4 -9.03 8.06 -9.99
CA VAL A 4 -8.21 8.69 -8.95
C VAL A 4 -6.77 8.20 -9.10
N GLU A 5 -5.83 9.12 -9.18
CA GLU A 5 -4.39 8.80 -9.13
C GLU A 5 -3.97 8.70 -7.67
N ILE A 6 -3.20 7.67 -7.32
CA ILE A 6 -2.70 7.45 -5.97
C ILE A 6 -1.20 7.19 -6.04
N TYR A 7 -0.41 7.92 -5.25
CA TYR A 7 1.02 7.67 -5.05
C TYR A 7 1.24 7.23 -3.61
N THR A 8 2.06 6.21 -3.38
CA THR A 8 2.32 5.68 -2.03
C THR A 8 3.79 5.35 -1.83
N ASP A 9 4.27 5.60 -0.61
CA ASP A 9 5.61 5.26 -0.16
C ASP A 9 5.59 4.86 1.33
N GLY A 10 6.59 4.08 1.75
CA GLY A 10 6.78 3.66 3.13
C GLY A 10 8.25 3.43 3.45
N ALA A 11 8.68 3.95 4.60
CA ALA A 11 10.07 3.90 5.03
C ALA A 11 10.21 3.48 6.50
N CYS A 12 11.32 2.84 6.85
CA CYS A 12 11.66 2.50 8.24
C CYS A 12 13.14 2.77 8.56
N SER A 13 13.39 3.30 9.75
CA SER A 13 14.72 3.39 10.35
C SER A 13 15.04 2.13 11.14
N GLY A 14 15.54 1.11 10.44
CA GLY A 14 15.72 -0.26 10.98
C GLY A 14 14.65 -1.22 10.49
N ASN A 15 14.86 -2.54 10.65
CA ASN A 15 13.93 -3.55 10.14
C ASN A 15 13.87 -4.80 11.06
N PRO A 16 13.19 -4.74 12.23
CA PRO A 16 12.20 -3.72 12.57
C PRO A 16 12.80 -2.43 13.17
N GLY A 17 12.07 -1.32 13.05
CA GLY A 17 12.43 0.01 13.57
C GLY A 17 11.25 0.98 13.59
N PRO A 18 11.43 2.24 14.04
CA PRO A 18 10.46 3.32 13.80
C PRO A 18 10.27 3.53 12.30
N GLY A 19 9.03 3.65 11.86
CA GLY A 19 8.69 3.79 10.45
C GLY A 19 7.49 4.67 10.19
N GLY A 20 7.35 5.10 8.95
CA GLY A 20 6.22 5.90 8.49
C GLY A 20 5.86 5.60 7.06
N TRP A 21 4.66 6.02 6.68
CA TRP A 21 4.12 5.88 5.33
C TRP A 21 3.47 7.20 4.90
N GLY A 22 3.40 7.39 3.59
CA GLY A 22 2.76 8.53 2.96
C GLY A 22 1.93 8.10 1.76
N ALA A 23 0.83 8.80 1.52
CA ALA A 23 0.04 8.65 0.32
C ALA A 23 -0.50 9.99 -0.19
N ILE A 24 -0.54 10.14 -1.51
CA ILE A 24 -1.11 11.30 -2.20
C ILE A 24 -2.23 10.80 -3.11
N LEU A 25 -3.44 11.32 -2.93
CA LEU A 25 -4.57 11.05 -3.81
C LEU A 25 -4.88 12.30 -4.64
N ARG A 26 -4.95 12.16 -5.97
CA ARG A 26 -5.28 13.24 -6.90
C ARG A 26 -6.55 12.93 -7.69
N TYR A 27 -7.44 13.90 -7.73
CA TYR A 27 -8.67 13.83 -8.53
C TYR A 27 -9.16 15.23 -8.90
N ALA A 28 -9.38 15.46 -10.20
CA ALA A 28 -9.97 16.70 -10.73
C ALA A 28 -9.27 17.99 -10.21
N GLY A 29 -7.94 17.99 -10.14
CA GLY A 29 -7.15 19.13 -9.66
C GLY A 29 -7.11 19.29 -8.13
N HIS A 30 -7.78 18.42 -7.38
CA HIS A 30 -7.66 18.35 -5.93
C HIS A 30 -6.63 17.30 -5.53
N GLU A 31 -5.83 17.64 -4.53
CA GLU A 31 -4.85 16.75 -3.91
C GLU A 31 -5.20 16.53 -2.44
N LYS A 32 -5.05 15.30 -1.97
CA LYS A 32 -5.18 14.94 -0.57
C LYS A 32 -3.98 14.13 -0.14
N GLU A 33 -3.25 14.64 0.82
CA GLU A 33 -2.12 13.95 1.46
C GLU A 33 -2.60 13.18 2.71
N LEU A 34 -2.01 12.01 2.91
CA LEU A 34 -2.21 11.15 4.07
C LEU A 34 -0.84 10.66 4.54
N SER A 35 -0.66 10.56 5.85
CA SER A 35 0.55 9.98 6.42
C SER A 35 0.28 9.39 7.79
N GLY A 36 1.19 8.52 8.23
CA GLY A 36 1.16 7.91 9.55
C GLY A 36 2.51 7.31 9.92
N ALA A 37 2.65 6.92 11.18
CA ALA A 37 3.88 6.34 11.71
C ALA A 37 3.60 5.27 12.76
N GLU A 38 4.50 4.29 12.85
CA GLU A 38 4.54 3.27 13.91
C GLU A 38 5.94 3.25 14.54
N SER A 39 6.02 3.24 15.88
CA SER A 39 7.30 3.22 16.59
C SER A 39 8.09 1.93 16.40
N MET A 40 7.40 0.83 16.06
CA MET A 40 8.02 -0.48 15.86
C MET A 40 7.34 -1.24 14.72
N THR A 41 7.93 -1.18 13.53
CA THR A 41 7.37 -1.76 12.30
C THR A 41 8.46 -2.16 11.31
N THR A 42 8.11 -2.52 10.08
CA THR A 42 9.05 -2.90 9.02
C THR A 42 8.79 -2.12 7.74
N ASN A 43 9.79 -2.02 6.85
CA ASN A 43 9.64 -1.27 5.59
C ASN A 43 8.41 -1.74 4.79
N ASN A 44 8.33 -3.06 4.56
CA ASN A 44 7.22 -3.66 3.81
C ASN A 44 5.85 -3.44 4.46
N ARG A 45 5.78 -3.33 5.80
CA ARG A 45 4.52 -3.00 6.49
C ARG A 45 4.11 -1.57 6.21
N MET A 46 5.04 -0.62 6.22
CA MET A 46 4.75 0.78 5.90
C MET A 46 4.36 0.98 4.44
N GLU A 47 5.06 0.34 3.51
CA GLU A 47 4.72 0.36 2.09
C GLU A 47 3.28 -0.15 1.86
N LEU A 48 2.92 -1.29 2.49
CA LEU A 48 1.55 -1.82 2.43
C LEU A 48 0.53 -0.89 3.08
N LEU A 49 0.85 -0.29 4.24
CA LEU A 49 -0.06 0.56 4.98
C LEU A 49 -0.41 1.83 4.18
N GLY A 50 0.57 2.42 3.47
CA GLY A 50 0.32 3.53 2.55
C GLY A 50 -0.72 3.19 1.48
N VAL A 51 -0.61 2.01 0.85
CA VAL A 51 -1.59 1.51 -0.14
C VAL A 51 -2.96 1.29 0.48
N ILE A 52 -3.02 0.59 1.63
CA ILE A 52 -4.28 0.27 2.30
C ILE A 52 -5.02 1.56 2.69
N THR A 53 -4.35 2.47 3.38
CA THR A 53 -4.99 3.69 3.87
C THR A 53 -5.40 4.64 2.75
N ALA A 54 -4.66 4.68 1.63
CA ALA A 54 -5.06 5.44 0.46
C ALA A 54 -6.35 4.88 -0.17
N LEU A 55 -6.46 3.56 -0.33
CA LEU A 55 -7.64 2.92 -0.89
C LEU A 55 -8.86 3.04 0.04
N GLU A 56 -8.68 2.91 1.36
CA GLU A 56 -9.74 3.11 2.36
C GLU A 56 -10.27 4.54 2.42
N ALA A 57 -9.47 5.53 2.00
CA ALA A 57 -9.88 6.93 1.97
C ALA A 57 -10.88 7.25 0.83
N LEU A 58 -11.06 6.35 -0.14
CA LEU A 58 -12.04 6.49 -1.21
C LEU A 58 -13.46 6.32 -0.66
N ARG A 59 -14.33 7.29 -0.91
CA ARG A 59 -15.69 7.33 -0.35
C ARG A 59 -16.71 6.52 -1.16
N GLU A 60 -16.32 6.08 -2.34
CA GLU A 60 -17.16 5.35 -3.29
C GLU A 60 -16.26 4.54 -4.24
N PRO A 61 -16.80 3.56 -4.99
CA PRO A 61 -16.03 2.82 -5.98
C PRO A 61 -15.44 3.72 -7.08
N CYS A 62 -14.13 3.64 -7.26
CA CYS A 62 -13.38 4.39 -8.27
C CYS A 62 -12.55 3.45 -9.14
N VAL A 63 -12.22 3.90 -10.35
CA VAL A 63 -11.02 3.41 -11.07
C VAL A 63 -9.82 4.07 -10.40
N VAL A 64 -8.79 3.28 -10.09
CA VAL A 64 -7.59 3.77 -9.39
C VAL A 64 -6.37 3.49 -10.23
N GLU A 65 -5.56 4.52 -10.45
CA GLU A 65 -4.21 4.41 -10.98
C GLU A 65 -3.25 4.55 -9.81
N LEU A 66 -2.70 3.44 -9.32
CA LEU A 66 -1.84 3.40 -8.13
C LEU A 66 -0.38 3.27 -8.54
N TYR A 67 0.45 4.17 -8.01
CA TYR A 67 1.89 4.23 -8.21
C TYR A 67 2.59 3.97 -6.88
N SER A 68 3.53 3.03 -6.90
CA SER A 68 4.44 2.73 -5.80
C SER A 68 5.74 2.19 -6.35
N ASP A 69 6.86 2.52 -5.72
CA ASP A 69 8.17 1.92 -5.99
C ASP A 69 8.46 0.70 -5.09
N SER A 70 7.53 0.36 -4.18
CA SER A 70 7.62 -0.84 -3.35
C SER A 70 7.63 -2.09 -4.22
N LYS A 71 8.80 -2.69 -4.35
CA LYS A 71 8.93 -3.99 -5.00
C LYS A 71 8.07 -5.06 -4.33
N TYR A 72 7.87 -4.97 -3.01
CA TYR A 72 7.04 -5.92 -2.28
C TYR A 72 5.56 -5.85 -2.69
N VAL A 73 5.00 -4.64 -2.79
CA VAL A 73 3.62 -4.41 -3.26
C VAL A 73 3.48 -4.81 -4.73
N ILE A 74 4.39 -4.32 -5.59
CA ILE A 74 4.33 -4.55 -7.03
C ILE A 74 4.46 -6.05 -7.34
N ASP A 75 5.47 -6.73 -6.78
CA ASP A 75 5.63 -8.17 -6.99
C ASP A 75 4.44 -8.98 -6.44
N ALA A 76 3.84 -8.55 -5.32
CA ALA A 76 2.69 -9.26 -4.76
C ALA A 76 1.49 -9.29 -5.71
N LEU A 77 1.34 -8.25 -6.54
CA LEU A 77 0.31 -8.12 -7.56
C LEU A 77 0.76 -8.77 -8.88
N ASP A 78 1.86 -8.31 -9.45
CA ASP A 78 2.33 -8.70 -10.79
C ASP A 78 2.69 -10.18 -10.88
N LYS A 79 3.34 -10.72 -9.83
CA LYS A 79 3.69 -12.16 -9.78
C LYS A 79 2.56 -13.01 -9.23
N GLY A 80 1.40 -12.43 -8.94
CA GLY A 80 0.21 -13.13 -8.46
C GLY A 80 0.37 -13.75 -7.06
N TRP A 81 1.28 -13.25 -6.22
CA TRP A 81 1.47 -13.79 -4.88
C TRP A 81 0.23 -13.63 -4.02
N ALA A 82 -0.42 -12.45 -4.05
CA ALA A 82 -1.63 -12.19 -3.29
C ALA A 82 -2.76 -13.16 -3.67
N VAL A 83 -2.92 -13.43 -4.98
CA VAL A 83 -3.90 -14.41 -5.49
C VAL A 83 -3.57 -15.82 -4.98
N LYS A 84 -2.30 -16.22 -5.03
CA LYS A 84 -1.84 -17.53 -4.53
C LYS A 84 -2.03 -17.66 -3.02
N TRP A 85 -1.68 -16.63 -2.25
CA TRP A 85 -1.89 -16.61 -0.79
C TRP A 85 -3.36 -16.75 -0.45
N LYS A 86 -4.25 -15.99 -1.11
CA LYS A 86 -5.70 -16.12 -0.93
C LYS A 86 -6.19 -17.53 -1.26
N LYS A 87 -5.75 -18.09 -2.40
CA LYS A 87 -6.09 -19.48 -2.80
C LYS A 87 -5.62 -20.51 -1.77
N ASN A 88 -4.48 -20.28 -1.13
CA ASN A 88 -3.91 -21.14 -0.10
C ASN A 88 -4.39 -20.79 1.33
N GLY A 89 -5.43 -19.97 1.47
CA GLY A 89 -5.99 -19.61 2.78
C GLY A 89 -5.05 -18.80 3.66
N TRP A 90 -4.19 -17.98 3.07
CA TRP A 90 -3.19 -17.13 3.74
C TRP A 90 -2.16 -17.90 4.56
N LYS A 91 -1.93 -19.17 4.22
CA LYS A 91 -0.93 -20.01 4.84
C LYS A 91 0.30 -20.11 3.96
N LYS A 92 1.46 -20.16 4.60
CA LYS A 92 2.68 -20.57 3.92
C LYS A 92 2.54 -22.05 3.57
N PRO A 93 3.03 -22.51 2.40
CA PRO A 93 3.21 -23.92 2.16
C PRO A 93 4.11 -24.44 3.29
N ASP A 94 3.61 -25.49 3.92
CA ASP A 94 3.97 -25.91 5.27
C ASP A 94 5.49 -26.07 5.44
N LYS A 95 5.96 -25.65 6.61
CA LYS A 95 7.25 -26.07 7.17
C LYS A 95 7.07 -27.47 7.77
#